data_AF-A0A3D3CMR4-F1
#
_entry.id   AF-A0A3D3CMR4-F1
#
_cell.length_a   1.000
_cell.length_b   1.000
_cell.length_c   1.000
_cell.angle_alpha   90.00
_cell.angle_beta   90.00
_cell.angle_gamma   90.00
#
_symmetry.space_group_name_H-M   'P 1'
#
loop_
_entity.id
_entity.type
_entity.pdbx_description
1 polymer ?
#
loop_
_entity_poly.entity_id
_entity_poly.type
_entity_poly.pdbx_seq_one_letter_code
_entity_poly.pdbx_strand_id
1 'polypeptide(L)' 'MAFDMAKFLARFVEEAREHVEKLNKGLVFLEKNPDDSETINAIFRSAHTIKGSSRMMKLTHITGVAHKTEDVL' A
#
# COMPACT_ATOMS: atom_id res chain seq x y z
N MET A 1 6.11 29.60 -8.00
CA MET A 1 6.68 28.25 -8.15
C MET A 1 5.54 27.35 -8.62
N ALA A 2 5.66 26.73 -9.80
CA ALA A 2 4.60 25.86 -10.32
C ALA A 2 4.52 24.57 -9.49
N PHE A 3 3.30 24.14 -9.18
CA PHE A 3 3.07 22.86 -8.50
C PHE A 3 3.51 21.71 -9.42
N ASP A 4 4.59 21.01 -9.05
CA ASP A 4 5.18 19.94 -9.87
C ASP A 4 4.55 18.59 -9.52
N MET A 5 3.39 18.32 -10.12
CA MET A 5 2.67 17.05 -9.94
C MET A 5 3.51 15.83 -10.34
N ALA A 6 4.43 15.97 -11.31
CA ALA A 6 5.25 14.86 -11.78
C ALA A 6 6.23 14.39 -10.70
N LYS A 7 6.81 15.31 -9.93
CA LYS A 7 7.67 14.95 -8.78
C LYS A 7 6.90 14.22 -7.67
N PHE A 8 5.70 14.68 -7.33
CA PHE A 8 4.86 13.99 -6.34
C PHE A 8 4.46 12.59 -6.80
N LEU A 9 4.14 12.44 -8.10
CA LEU A 9 3.82 11.14 -8.67
C LEU A 9 5.02 10.20 -8.66
N ALA A 10 6.22 10.69 -9.00
CA ALA A 10 7.44 9.90 -8.92
C ALA A 10 7.69 9.40 -7.49
N ARG A 11 7.54 10.28 -6.49
CA ARG A 11 7.70 9.92 -5.08
C ARG A 11 6.65 8.91 -4.62
N PHE A 12 5.39 9.11 -5.00
CA PHE A 12 4.34 8.15 -4.70
C PHE A 12 4.62 6.76 -5.31
N VAL A 13 5.08 6.70 -6.56
CA VAL A 13 5.39 5.43 -7.21
C VAL A 13 6.52 4.70 -6.48
N GLU A 14 7.54 5.43 -6.03
CA GLU A 14 8.64 4.88 -5.22
C GLU A 14 8.12 4.30 -3.90
N GLU A 15 7.39 5.10 -3.10
CA GLU A 15 6.83 4.65 -1.82
C GLU A 15 5.84 3.48 -1.98
N ALA A 16 4.97 3.55 -3.00
CA ALA A 16 4.00 2.50 -3.28
C ALA A 16 4.71 1.17 -3.60
N ARG A 17 5.83 1.20 -4.35
CA ARG A 17 6.61 -0.01 -4.64
C ARG A 17 7.21 -0.62 -3.38
N GLU A 18 7.72 0.19 -2.46
CA GLU A 18 8.23 -0.30 -1.18
C GLU A 18 7.13 -0.98 -0.34
N HIS A 19 5.93 -0.39 -0.32
CA HIS A 19 4.78 -0.97 0.39
C HIS A 19 4.26 -2.25 -0.28
N VAL A 20 4.23 -2.30 -1.61
CA VAL A 20 3.88 -3.52 -2.36
C VAL A 20 4.88 -4.64 -2.09
N GLU A 21 6.18 -4.32 -2.01
CA GLU A 21 7.20 -5.31 -1.67
C GLU A 21 7.03 -5.85 -0.24
N LYS A 22 6.69 -4.99 0.72
CA LYS A 22 6.36 -5.40 2.10
C LYS A 22 5.12 -6.30 2.15
N LEU A 23 4.07 -5.94 1.41
CA LEU A 23 2.86 -6.75 1.24
C LEU A 23 3.21 -8.14 0.71
N ASN A 24 3.96 -8.23 -0.39
CA ASN A 24 4.36 -9.51 -0.99
C ASN A 24 5.14 -10.39 -0.01
N LYS A 25 6.15 -9.83 0.67
CA LYS A 25 6.93 -10.58 1.66
C LYS A 25 6.10 -11.07 2.83
N GLY A 26 5.20 -10.23 3.34
CA GLY A 26 4.31 -10.61 4.43
C GLY A 26 3.34 -11.72 4.00
N LEU A 27 2.76 -11.63 2.80
CA LEU A 27 1.88 -12.69 2.28
C LEU A 27 2.61 -14.03 2.15
N VAL A 28 3.82 -14.05 1.58
CA VAL A 28 4.64 -15.28 1.48
C VAL A 28 4.99 -15.84 2.87
N PHE A 29 5.24 -14.97 3.86
CA PHE A 29 5.49 -15.42 5.23
C PHE A 29 4.24 -16.06 5.88
N LEU A 30 3.06 -15.47 5.64
CA LEU A 30 1.79 -15.96 6.16
C LEU A 30 1.38 -17.32 5.56
N GLU A 31 1.89 -17.71 4.39
CA GLU A 31 1.68 -19.06 3.84
C GLU A 31 2.12 -20.16 4.82
N LYS A 32 3.15 -19.89 5.62
CA LYS A 32 3.66 -20.81 6.64
C LYS A 32 3.19 -20.48 8.06
N ASN A 33 2.78 -19.23 8.29
CA ASN A 33 2.42 -18.70 9.60
C ASN A 33 1.08 -17.94 9.51
N PRO A 34 -0.04 -18.61 9.20
CA PRO A 34 -1.29 -17.94 8.82
C PRO A 34 -1.90 -17.07 9.93
N ASP A 35 -1.63 -17.40 11.20
CA ASP A 35 -2.18 -16.70 12.37
C ASP A 35 -1.22 -15.63 12.94
N ASP A 36 -0.13 -15.31 12.23
CA ASP A 36 0.84 -14.30 12.67
C ASP A 36 0.25 -12.88 12.57
N SER A 37 -0.43 -12.48 13.65
CA SER A 37 -1.10 -11.18 13.77
C SER A 37 -0.16 -10.00 13.56
N GLU A 38 1.13 -10.11 13.86
CA GLU A 38 2.09 -9.03 13.65
C GLU A 38 2.30 -8.77 12.16
N THR A 39 2.50 -9.83 11.38
CA THR A 39 2.64 -9.76 9.92
C THR A 39 1.35 -9.28 9.26
N ILE A 40 0.18 -9.79 9.67
CA ILE A 40 -1.13 -9.32 9.18
C ILE A 40 -1.26 -7.80 9.40
N ASN A 41 -0.98 -7.34 10.61
CA ASN A 41 -1.03 -5.91 10.94
C ASN A 41 0.00 -5.09 10.13
N ALA A 42 1.18 -5.64 9.85
CA ALA A 42 2.21 -4.97 9.06
C ALA A 42 1.80 -4.79 7.59
N ILE A 43 1.19 -5.82 6.99
CA ILE A 43 0.70 -5.73 5.60
C ILE A 43 -0.56 -4.88 5.49
N PHE A 44 -1.46 -4.94 6.48
CA PHE A 44 -2.62 -4.02 6.58
C PHE A 44 -2.17 -2.56 6.58
N ARG A 45 -1.19 -2.20 7.42
CA ARG A 45 -0.64 -0.83 7.45
C ARG A 45 -0.02 -0.41 6.11
N SER A 46 0.61 -1.33 5.38
CA SER A 46 1.14 -1.03 4.05
C SER A 46 0.04 -0.74 3.03
N ALA A 47 -1.04 -1.54 3.03
CA ALA A 47 -2.21 -1.27 2.20
C ALA A 47 -2.89 0.06 2.57
N HIS A 48 -3.00 0.35 3.87
CA HIS A 48 -3.56 1.60 4.39
C HIS A 48 -2.80 2.84 3.91
N THR A 49 -1.46 2.79 3.96
CA THR A 49 -0.63 3.89 3.46
C THR A 49 -0.82 4.08 1.96
N ILE A 50 -0.84 3.01 1.16
CA ILE A 50 -1.10 3.12 -0.29
C ILE A 50 -2.47 3.74 -0.56
N LYS A 51 -3.52 3.35 0.18
CA LYS A 51 -4.87 3.95 0.08
C LYS A 51 -4.84 5.44 0.39
N GLY A 52 -4.19 5.83 1.49
CA GLY A 52 -4.07 7.23 1.91
C GLY A 52 -3.34 8.09 0.87
N SER A 53 -2.15 7.67 0.47
CA SER A 53 -1.32 8.41 -0.50
C SER A 53 -1.98 8.48 -1.87
N SER A 54 -2.59 7.39 -2.36
CA SER A 54 -3.30 7.40 -3.64
C SER A 54 -4.54 8.32 -3.62
N ARG A 55 -5.25 8.40 -2.48
CA ARG A 55 -6.40 9.31 -2.32
C ARG A 55 -5.96 10.77 -2.40
N MET A 56 -4.85 11.15 -1.76
CA MET A 56 -4.30 12.52 -1.81
C MET A 56 -3.96 12.93 -3.24
N MET A 57 -3.48 11.99 -4.05
CA MET A 57 -3.16 12.18 -5.47
C MET A 57 -4.35 12.03 -6.42
N LYS A 58 -5.56 11.76 -5.89
CA LYS A 58 -6.79 11.48 -6.66
C LYS A 58 -6.65 10.27 -7.62
N LEU A 59 -5.81 9.30 -7.28
CA LEU A 59 -5.62 8.06 -8.03
C LEU A 59 -6.69 7.02 -7.64
N THR A 60 -7.93 7.27 -8.07
CA THR A 60 -9.14 6.56 -7.63
C THR A 60 -9.08 5.04 -7.81
N HIS A 61 -8.52 4.55 -8.91
CA HIS A 61 -8.37 3.12 -9.15
C HIS A 61 -7.47 2.44 -8.12
N ILE A 62 -6.34 3.08 -7.78
CA ILE A 62 -5.40 2.55 -6.78
C ILE A 62 -6.02 2.59 -5.40
N THR A 63 -6.70 3.70 -5.06
CA THR A 63 -7.43 3.83 -3.79
C THR A 63 -8.49 2.73 -3.65
N GLY A 64 -9.23 2.43 -4.73
CA GLY A 64 -10.26 1.39 -4.73
C GLY A 64 -9.71 -0.01 -4.51
N VAL A 65 -8.57 -0.34 -5.14
CA VAL A 65 -7.90 -1.65 -4.93
C VAL A 65 -7.37 -1.75 -3.51
N ALA A 66 -6.65 -0.73 -3.02
CA ALA A 66 -6.06 -0.75 -1.68
C ALA A 66 -7.13 -0.85 -0.57
N HIS A 67 -8.29 -0.22 -0.76
CA HIS A 67 -9.42 -0.36 0.16
C HIS A 67 -9.95 -1.79 0.20
N LYS A 68 -10.17 -2.43 -0.96
CA LYS A 68 -10.59 -3.84 -1.00
C LYS A 68 -9.54 -4.78 -0.39
N THR A 69 -8.26 -4.43 -0.49
CA THR A 69 -7.20 -5.20 0.18
C THR A 69 -7.30 -5.08 1.70
N GLU A 70 -7.58 -3.90 2.25
CA GLU A 70 -7.84 -3.74 3.69
C GLU A 70 -9.08 -4.51 4.15
N ASP A 71 -10.14 -4.60 3.35
CA ASP A 71 -11.36 -5.34 3.72
C ASP A 71 -11.12 -6.85 3.87
N VAL A 72 -10.09 -7.38 3.19
CA VAL A 72 -9.72 -8.81 3.19
C VAL A 72 -8.73 -9.15 4.30
N LEU A 73 -7.90 -8.18 4.73
CA LEU A 73 -6.83 -8.35 5.71
C LEU A 73 -7.31 -8.08 7.14
#